data_AF-O26570-F1
#
_entry.id   AF-O26570-F1
#
_cell.length_a   1.000
_cell.length_b   1.000
_cell.length_c   1.000
_cell.angle_alpha   90.00
_cell.angle_beta   90.00
_cell.angle_gamma   90.00
#
_symmetry.space_group_name_H-M   'P 1'
#
loop_
_entity.id
_entity.type
_entity.pdbx_description
1 polymer ?
#
loop_
_entity_poly.entity_id
_entity_poly.type
_entity_poly.pdbx_seq_one_letter_code
_entity_poly.pdbx_strand_id
1 'polypeptide(L)' 'MGSNHPMTVRRASEILEWVESGTYSEVIERRTSEKLETAFKCPECGTTLSGDENFCGMCGSKLWGR' A
#
# COMPACT_ATOMS: atom_id res chain seq x y z
N MET A 1 36.21 -0.40 -25.66
CA MET A 1 36.40 -0.54 -24.20
C MET A 1 35.12 -1.13 -23.61
N GLY A 2 35.07 -2.45 -23.49
CA GLY A 2 33.96 -3.15 -22.84
C GLY A 2 34.14 -3.09 -21.33
N SER A 3 33.02 -2.90 -20.63
CA SER A 3 32.82 -3.02 -19.19
C SER A 3 33.98 -3.68 -18.42
N ASN A 4 34.80 -2.88 -17.74
CA ASN A 4 35.94 -3.28 -16.91
C ASN A 4 35.55 -4.01 -15.61
N HIS A 5 34.30 -4.44 -15.46
CA HIS A 5 33.79 -5.06 -14.25
C HIS A 5 32.87 -6.24 -14.55
N PRO A 6 32.93 -7.32 -13.74
CA PRO A 6 31.98 -8.42 -13.80
C PRO A 6 30.53 -7.93 -13.67
N MET A 7 29.58 -8.64 -14.29
CA MET A 7 28.16 -8.24 -14.29
C MET A 7 27.57 -8.09 -12.89
N THR A 8 28.04 -8.89 -11.92
CA THR A 8 27.62 -8.79 -10.52
C THR A 8 27.99 -7.44 -9.90
N VAL A 9 29.18 -6.92 -10.20
CA VAL A 9 29.67 -5.63 -9.71
C VAL A 9 28.88 -4.49 -10.35
N ARG A 10 28.58 -4.58 -11.65
CA ARG A 10 27.73 -3.59 -12.33
C ARG A 10 26.31 -3.57 -11.77
N ARG A 11 25.72 -4.74 -11.53
CA ARG A 11 24.40 -4.87 -10.89
C ARG A 11 24.38 -4.29 -9.49
N ALA A 12 25.43 -4.48 -8.70
CA ALA A 12 25.54 -3.86 -7.39
C ALA A 12 25.59 -2.32 -7.49
N SER A 13 26.34 -1.76 -8.46
CA SER A 13 26.37 -0.31 -8.71
C SER A 13 24.99 0.25 -9.07
N GLU A 14 24.27 -0.40 -9.99
CA GLU A 14 22.91 0.00 -10.38
C GLU A 14 21.94 0.04 -9.19
N ILE A 15 22.06 -0.95 -8.28
CA ILE A 15 21.22 -1.01 -7.07
C ILE A 15 21.58 0.13 -6.09
N LEU A 16 22.87 0.42 -5.91
CA LEU A 16 23.31 1.51 -5.05
C LEU A 16 22.84 2.86 -5.59
N GLU A 17 23.02 3.11 -6.89
CA GLU A 17 22.52 4.31 -7.56
C GLU A 17 21.00 4.46 -7.39
N TRP A 18 20.25 3.35 -7.51
CA TRP A 18 18.81 3.36 -7.31
C TRP A 18 18.41 3.77 -5.89
N VAL A 19 19.11 3.25 -4.87
CA VAL A 19 18.88 3.61 -3.46
C VAL A 19 19.29 5.06 -3.18
N GLU A 20 20.46 5.49 -3.66
CA GLU A 20 20.98 6.85 -3.46
C GLU A 20 20.11 7.91 -4.14
N SER A 21 19.52 7.60 -5.30
CA SER A 21 18.60 8.50 -5.99
C SER A 21 17.27 8.73 -5.25
N GLY A 22 16.99 7.97 -4.17
CA GLY A 22 15.74 8.05 -3.40
C GLY A 22 14.53 7.38 -4.07
N THR A 23 14.60 7.08 -5.37
CA THR A 23 13.51 6.46 -6.13
C THR A 23 13.14 5.06 -5.62
N TYR A 24 14.05 4.36 -4.94
CA TYR A 24 13.74 3.12 -4.21
C TYR A 24 12.70 3.37 -3.11
N SER A 25 12.93 4.37 -2.27
CA SER A 25 12.03 4.73 -1.16
C SER A 25 10.66 5.15 -1.66
N GLU A 26 10.59 5.91 -2.76
CA GLU A 26 9.33 6.30 -3.39
C GLU A 26 8.47 5.09 -3.81
N VAL A 27 9.09 4.02 -4.30
CA VAL A 27 8.37 2.79 -4.70
C VAL A 27 7.80 2.05 -3.48
N ILE A 28 8.50 2.08 -2.35
CA ILE A 28 8.01 1.50 -1.10
C ILE A 28 6.85 2.33 -0.55
N GLU A 29 7.00 3.65 -0.52
CA GLU A 29 6.00 4.58 0.03
C GLU A 29 4.71 4.64 -0.79
N ARG A 30 4.81 4.54 -2.12
CA ARG A 30 3.65 4.50 -3.04
C ARG A 30 2.67 3.38 -2.70
N ARG A 31 3.16 2.24 -2.20
CA ARG A 31 2.31 1.10 -1.82
C ARG A 31 1.65 1.26 -0.45
N THR A 32 2.10 2.21 0.37
CA THR A 32 1.52 2.49 1.69
C THR A 32 0.50 3.63 1.71
N SER A 33 0.50 4.54 0.72
CA SER A 33 -0.48 5.63 0.69
C SER A 33 -1.84 5.24 0.12
N GLU A 34 -1.92 4.15 -0.66
CA GLU A 34 -3.18 3.58 -1.15
C GLU A 34 -3.81 2.61 -0.15
N LYS A 35 -3.70 2.87 1.16
CA LYS A 35 -4.64 2.29 2.11
C LYS A 35 -5.98 2.97 1.81
N LEU A 36 -6.76 2.36 0.92
CA LEU A 36 -8.13 2.75 0.60
C LEU A 36 -8.88 2.82 1.94
N GLU A 37 -8.99 4.01 2.51
CA GLU A 37 -10.03 4.30 3.46
C GLU A 37 -11.33 4.36 2.67
N THR A 38 -11.85 3.19 2.29
CA THR A 38 -13.24 3.05 1.92
C THR A 38 -14.03 3.28 3.20
N ALA A 39 -14.28 4.54 3.52
CA ALA A 39 -15.18 4.96 4.56
C ALA A 39 -16.58 4.44 4.20
N PHE A 40 -16.87 3.21 4.61
CA PHE A 40 -18.15 2.57 4.40
C PHE A 40 -19.11 3.11 5.46
N LYS A 41 -20.32 3.50 5.06
CA LYS A 41 -21.33 3.96 6.01
C LYS A 41 -22.38 2.88 6.20
N CYS A 42 -22.77 2.66 7.46
CA CYS A 42 -23.90 1.79 7.77
C CYS A 42 -25.15 2.33 7.07
N PRO A 43 -25.87 1.52 6.28
CA PRO A 43 -27.08 1.97 5.59
C PRO A 43 -28.23 2.29 6.56
N GLU A 44 -28.23 1.70 7.75
CA GLU A 44 -29.32 1.85 8.72
C GLU A 44 -29.14 3.06 9.65
N CYS A 45 -27.91 3.32 10.13
CA CYS A 45 -27.66 4.40 11.09
C CYS A 45 -26.69 5.49 10.60
N GLY A 46 -26.06 5.31 9.44
CA GLY A 46 -25.11 6.27 8.88
C GLY A 46 -23.73 6.30 9.53
N THR A 47 -23.46 5.44 10.52
CA THR A 47 -22.15 5.34 11.19
C THR A 47 -21.05 4.99 10.18
N THR A 48 -19.87 5.60 10.31
CA THR A 48 -18.70 5.26 9.49
C THR A 48 -18.04 4.00 10.05
N LEU A 49 -17.82 3.03 9.17
CA LEU A 49 -17.35 1.68 9.44
C LEU A 49 -16.02 1.49 8.70
N SER A 50 -15.16 0.64 9.25
CA SER A 50 -13.85 0.37 8.64
C SER A 50 -13.90 -0.51 7.38
N GLY A 51 -15.06 -1.08 7.05
CA GLY A 51 -15.28 -1.87 5.83
C GLY A 51 -15.07 -3.38 5.98
N ASP A 52 -14.36 -3.82 7.03
CA ASP A 52 -14.14 -5.24 7.37
C ASP A 52 -15.14 -5.80 8.40
N GLU A 53 -16.11 -5.00 8.84
CA GLU A 53 -17.05 -5.34 9.90
C GLU A 53 -18.24 -6.17 9.36
N ASN A 54 -18.58 -7.27 10.06
CA ASN A 54 -19.77 -8.08 9.72
C ASN A 54 -21.08 -7.47 10.27
N PHE A 55 -21.01 -6.64 11.30
CA PHE A 55 -22.14 -6.01 11.97
C PHE A 55 -21.78 -4.58 12.34
N CYS A 56 -22.75 -3.68 12.33
CA CYS A 56 -22.54 -2.32 12.79
C CYS A 56 -22.39 -2.27 14.31
N GLY A 57 -21.25 -1.79 14.80
CA GLY A 57 -21.02 -1.61 16.24
C GLY A 57 -21.95 -0.61 16.93
N MET A 58 -22.65 0.26 16.17
CA MET A 58 -23.54 1.28 16.72
C MET A 58 -25.01 0.85 16.77
N CYS A 59 -25.54 0.25 15.70
CA CYS A 59 -26.95 -0.13 15.62
C CYS A 59 -27.20 -1.64 15.62
N GLY A 60 -26.15 -2.46 15.54
CA GLY A 60 -26.26 -3.93 15.52
C GLY A 60 -26.73 -4.53 14.19
N SER A 61 -26.96 -3.70 13.15
CA SER A 61 -27.40 -4.18 11.85
C SER A 61 -26.35 -5.05 11.19
N LYS A 62 -26.79 -6.13 10.52
CA LYS A 62 -25.93 -7.01 9.72
C LYS A 62 -25.39 -6.24 8.52
N LEU A 63 -24.08 -6.30 8.32
CA LEU A 63 -23.36 -5.69 7.19
C LEU A 63 -22.80 -6.73 6.22
N TRP A 64 -22.62 -7.97 6.69
CA TRP A 64 -22.27 -9.10 5.85
C TRP A 64 -23.48 -9.46 4.96
N GLY A 65 -23.24 -9.60 3.66
CA GLY A 65 -24.31 -9.76 2.67
C GLY A 65 -24.77 -8.43 2.11
N ARG A 66 -23.89 -7.78 1.33
CA ARG A 66 -24.38 -7.05 0.16
C ARG A 66 -25.38 -7.89 -0.62
#